data_AF-A0A6I5CV86-F1
#
_entry.id   AF-A0A6I5CV86-F1
#
_cell.length_a   1.000
_cell.length_b   1.000
_cell.length_c   1.000
_cell.angle_alpha   90.00
_cell.angle_beta   90.00
_cell.angle_gamma   90.00
#
_symmetry.space_group_name_H-M   'P 1'
#
loop_
_entity.id
_entity.type
_entity.pdbx_description
1 polymer ?
#
loop_
_entity_poly.entity_id
_entity_poly.type
_entity_poly.pdbx_seq_one_letter_code
_entity_poly.pdbx_strand_id
1 'polypeptide(L)' 'GLTLAEVAAALRDLGASDGFNLDGGGSSTLVAREPGATKVTVRNHPSDGAERAVANGVGVFSGA' A
#
# COMPACT_ATOMS: atom_id res chain seq x y z
N GLY A 1 -6.73 11.44 -4.54
CA GLY A 1 -7.09 10.02 -4.76
C GLY A 1 -7.29 9.78 -6.23
N LEU A 2 -7.54 8.54 -6.62
CA LEU A 2 -7.82 8.12 -8.00
C LEU A 2 -9.19 7.42 -8.05
N THR A 3 -9.90 7.55 -9.16
CA THR A 3 -11.03 6.69 -9.50
C THR A 3 -10.54 5.27 -9.79
N LEU A 4 -11.43 4.27 -9.77
CA LEU A 4 -11.06 2.89 -10.12
C LEU A 4 -10.48 2.77 -11.54
N ALA A 5 -10.97 3.57 -12.48
CA ALA A 5 -10.46 3.60 -13.85
C ALA A 5 -9.03 4.15 -13.92
N GLU A 6 -8.73 5.19 -13.14
CA GLU A 6 -7.39 5.77 -13.05
C GLU A 6 -6.41 4.85 -12.31
N VAL A 7 -6.85 4.11 -11.27
CA VAL A 7 -6.04 3.06 -10.64
C VAL A 7 -5.70 1.96 -11.65
N ALA A 8 -6.68 1.51 -12.44
CA ALA A 8 -6.43 0.50 -13.48
C ALA A 8 -5.49 1.02 -14.58
N ALA A 9 -5.58 2.29 -14.95
CA ALA A 9 -4.60 2.92 -15.86
C ALA A 9 -3.20 2.94 -15.24
N ALA A 10 -3.05 3.40 -14.00
CA ALA A 10 -1.77 3.45 -13.31
C ALA A 10 -1.12 2.06 -13.16
N LEU A 11 -1.90 1.02 -12.83
CA LEU A 11 -1.39 -0.36 -12.75
C LEU A 11 -0.84 -0.85 -14.10
N ARG A 12 -1.55 -0.55 -15.20
CA ARG A 12 -1.10 -0.90 -16.56
C ARG A 12 0.17 -0.14 -16.95
N ASP A 13 0.23 1.15 -16.64
CA ASP A 13 1.40 2.00 -16.92
C ASP A 13 2.64 1.53 -16.13
N LEU A 14 2.45 0.94 -14.95
CA LEU A 14 3.49 0.31 -14.13
C LEU A 14 3.87 -1.12 -14.60
N GLY A 15 3.23 -1.64 -15.65
CA GLY A 15 3.55 -2.93 -16.26
C GLY A 15 2.80 -4.12 -15.67
N ALA A 16 1.73 -3.91 -14.89
CA ALA A 16 0.91 -5.01 -14.38
C ALA A 16 0.07 -5.64 -15.51
N SER A 17 0.12 -6.97 -15.66
CA SER A 17 -0.80 -7.72 -16.52
C SER A 17 -2.17 -7.88 -15.87
N ASP A 18 -2.20 -8.01 -14.54
CA ASP A 18 -3.37 -8.24 -13.71
C ASP A 18 -3.35 -7.31 -12.49
N GLY A 19 -4.53 -6.92 -12.01
CA GLY A 19 -4.66 -5.99 -10.89
C GLY A 19 -5.96 -6.17 -10.12
N PHE A 20 -5.89 -6.04 -8.80
CA PHE A 20 -7.03 -6.10 -7.89
C PHE A 20 -7.08 -4.82 -7.06
N ASN A 21 -8.27 -4.22 -6.95
CA ASN A 21 -8.47 -3.11 -6.03
C ASN A 21 -8.63 -3.63 -4.60
N LEU A 22 -7.95 -3.00 -3.65
CA LEU A 22 -8.05 -3.28 -2.21
C LEU A 22 -8.80 -2.16 -1.48
N ASP A 23 -8.89 -2.27 -0.15
CA ASP A 23 -9.52 -1.23 0.67
C ASP A 23 -8.78 0.11 0.56
N GLY A 24 -9.56 1.17 0.41
CA GLY A 24 -9.12 2.49 -0.01
C GLY A 24 -9.19 3.56 1.08
N GLY A 25 -9.15 4.83 0.65
CA GLY A 25 -9.37 5.97 1.54
C GLY A 25 -8.37 6.03 2.71
N GLY A 26 -8.89 6.19 3.93
CA GLY A 26 -8.06 6.22 5.14
C GLY A 26 -7.40 4.89 5.49
N SER A 27 -7.85 3.77 4.90
CA SER A 27 -7.23 2.46 5.11
C SER A 27 -5.95 2.25 4.31
N SER A 28 -5.77 2.96 3.19
CA SER A 28 -4.59 2.78 2.33
C SER A 28 -3.31 3.18 3.03
N THR A 29 -2.51 2.19 3.40
CA THR A 29 -1.22 2.35 4.11
C THR A 29 -0.17 1.45 3.48
N LEU A 30 0.98 2.02 3.15
CA LEU A 30 2.18 1.30 2.72
C LEU A 30 3.27 1.52 3.77
N VAL A 31 3.80 0.45 4.32
CA VAL A 31 4.89 0.49 5.29
C VAL A 31 6.08 -0.32 4.79
N ALA A 32 7.28 0.05 5.23
CA ALA A 32 8.49 -0.70 4.95
C ALA A 32 9.41 -0.73 6.18
N ARG A 33 10.22 -1.77 6.27
CA ARG A 33 11.35 -1.84 7.21
C ARG A 33 12.63 -1.81 6.37
N GLU A 34 13.41 -0.75 6.51
CA GLU A 34 14.69 -0.64 5.84
C GLU A 34 15.67 -1.71 6.33
N PRO A 35 16.63 -2.16 5.49
CA PRO A 35 17.68 -3.07 5.92
C PRO A 35 18.41 -2.57 7.17
N GLY A 36 18.50 -3.42 8.20
CA GLY A 36 19.10 -3.08 9.49
C GLY A 36 18.23 -2.24 10.43
N ALA A 37 17.07 -1.76 10.00
CA ALA A 37 16.12 -1.07 10.88
C ALA A 37 15.36 -2.08 11.76
N THR A 38 15.13 -1.72 13.02
CA THR A 38 14.28 -2.50 13.95
C THR A 38 12.83 -2.05 13.92
N LYS A 39 12.54 -0.88 13.34
CA LYS A 39 11.20 -0.30 13.26
C LYS A 39 10.68 -0.30 11.82
N VAL A 40 9.39 -0.54 11.70
CA VAL A 40 8.62 -0.33 10.47
C VAL A 40 8.21 1.15 10.39
N THR A 41 8.24 1.73 9.20
CA THR A 41 7.85 3.13 8.98
C THR A 41 6.86 3.26 7.83
N VAL A 42 5.94 4.21 7.97
CA VAL A 42 4.98 4.58 6.92
C VAL A 42 5.69 5.24 5.76
N ARG A 43 5.33 4.84 4.55
CA ARG A 43 5.94 5.31 3.29
C ARG A 43 5.02 6.19 2.45
N ASN A 44 3.71 6.12 2.71
CA ASN A 44 2.73 7.00 2.08
C ASN A 44 2.26 8.10 3.03
N HIS A 45 1.28 8.89 2.60
CA HIS A 45 0.61 9.90 3.41
C HIS A 45 -0.82 9.42 3.74
N PRO A 46 -1.08 8.90 4.95
CA PRO A 46 -2.42 8.45 5.32
C PRO A 46 -3.43 9.60 5.26
N SER A 47 -4.58 9.35 4.63
CA SER A 47 -5.59 10.40 4.38
C SER A 47 -6.21 10.96 5.66
N ASP A 48 -6.18 10.20 6.76
CA ASP A 48 -6.69 10.62 8.07
C ASP A 48 -5.62 11.32 8.95
N GLY A 49 -4.44 11.59 8.39
CA GLY A 49 -3.28 12.16 9.12
C GLY A 49 -2.47 11.15 9.93
N ALA A 50 -3.02 9.96 10.19
CA ALA A 50 -2.34 8.82 10.80
C ALA A 50 -2.87 7.49 10.22
N GLU A 51 -2.19 6.39 10.50
CA GLU A 51 -2.59 5.04 10.09
C GLU A 51 -3.93 4.65 10.73
N ARG A 52 -4.88 4.18 9.92
CA ARG A 52 -6.17 3.65 10.41
C ARG A 52 -6.04 2.18 10.79
N ALA A 53 -6.66 1.78 11.90
CA ALA A 53 -6.78 0.36 12.23
C ALA A 53 -7.60 -0.39 11.16
N VAL A 54 -7.01 -1.44 10.58
CA VAL A 54 -7.63 -2.30 9.56
C VAL A 54 -7.59 -3.76 10.01
N ALA A 55 -8.51 -4.58 9.49
CA ALA A 55 -8.65 -5.97 9.93
C ALA A 55 -7.53 -6.90 9.42
N ASN A 56 -6.95 -6.60 8.26
CA ASN A 56 -5.92 -7.41 7.62
C ASN A 56 -5.05 -6.58 6.66
N GLY A 57 -3.99 -7.18 6.12
CA GLY A 57 -3.09 -6.59 5.14
C GLY A 57 -2.23 -7.63 4.42
N VAL A 58 -1.52 -7.20 3.38
CA VAL A 58 -0.59 -8.05 2.61
C VAL A 58 0.84 -7.82 3.10
N GLY A 59 1.51 -8.88 3.56
CA GLY A 59 2.89 -8.83 4.02
C GLY A 59 3.87 -9.43 3.01
N VAL A 60 5.01 -8.77 2.80
CA VAL A 60 6.12 -9.29 2.00
C VAL A 60 7.30 -9.58 2.94
N PHE A 61 7.82 -10.79 2.88
CA PHE A 61 8.92 -11.26 3.72
C PHE A 61 9.99 -11.86 2.82
N SER A 62 11.24 -11.45 3.00
CA SER A 62 12.38 -12.20 2.50
C SER A 62 12.56 -13.45 3.39
N GLY A 63 12.87 -14.59 2.79
CA GLY A 63 13.21 -15.81 3.53
C GLY A 63 14.41 -15.62 4.47
N ALA A 64 14.63 -16.62 5.33
CA ALA A 64 15.81 -16.70 6.19
C ALA A 64 17.10 -16.92 5.38
#